data_AF-A0A4V2L1D5-F1
#
_entry.id   AF-A0A4V2L1D5-F1
#
_cell.length_a   1.000
_cell.length_b   1.000
_cell.length_c   1.000
_cell.angle_alpha   90.00
_cell.angle_beta   90.00
_cell.angle_gamma   90.00
#
_symmetry.space_group_name_H-M   'P 1'
#
loop_
_entity.id
_entity.type
_entity.pdbx_description
1 polymer ?
#
loop_
_entity_poly.entity_id
_entity_poly.type
_entity_poly.pdbx_seq_one_letter_code
_entity_poly.pdbx_strand_id
1 'polypeptide(L)'
;MMRTGLQLLAFRNEIVLFTGTLADCTRSEVQQLVLATGGRVLNYCSSAVTLLVARVIDNGLFELPMTHKLTWALTHEIKIIGEAEFKQLIQNSY
;
A
#
# COMPACT_ATOMS: atom_id res chain seq x y z
N MET A 1 -17.53 -11.27 -20.60
CA MET A 1 -17.93 -9.94 -20.10
C MET A 1 -16.72 -9.02 -20.15
N MET A 2 -16.77 -8.00 -20.99
CA MET A 2 -15.69 -7.01 -21.16
C MET A 2 -15.82 -5.97 -20.05
N ARG A 3 -14.89 -5.96 -19.09
CA ARG A 3 -14.83 -4.90 -18.07
C ARG A 3 -14.02 -3.73 -18.64
N THR A 4 -14.75 -2.72 -19.09
CA THR A 4 -14.28 -1.43 -19.61
C THR A 4 -13.48 -0.65 -18.56
N GLY A 5 -12.17 -0.54 -18.77
CA GLY A 5 -11.30 0.65 -18.62
C GLY A 5 -11.28 1.55 -17.37
N LEU A 6 -12.30 1.58 -16.52
CA LEU A 6 -12.41 2.49 -15.37
C LEU A 6 -11.96 1.88 -14.04
N GLN A 7 -11.93 0.55 -13.95
CA GLN A 7 -11.67 -0.17 -12.70
C GLN A 7 -10.18 -0.31 -12.33
N LEU A 8 -9.27 0.04 -13.25
CA LEU A 8 -7.82 -0.22 -13.14
C LEU A 8 -7.02 0.99 -12.64
N LEU A 9 -7.61 1.84 -11.79
CA LEU A 9 -7.04 3.13 -11.39
C LEU A 9 -7.04 3.38 -9.88
N ALA A 10 -7.25 2.34 -9.06
CA ALA A 10 -7.33 2.46 -7.60
C ALA A 10 -6.12 3.20 -6.99
N PHE A 11 -4.96 3.10 -7.63
CA PHE A 11 -3.72 3.77 -7.23
C PHE A 11 -3.21 4.75 -8.30
N ARG A 12 -4.07 5.21 -9.22
CA ARG A 12 -3.65 6.15 -10.27
C ARG A 12 -3.20 7.46 -9.61
N ASN A 13 -1.92 7.78 -9.78
CA ASN A 13 -1.17 8.87 -9.11
C ASN A 13 -0.74 8.62 -7.66
N GLU A 14 -1.00 7.43 -7.11
CA GLU A 14 -0.48 7.08 -5.79
C GLU A 14 0.93 6.49 -5.91
N ILE A 15 1.80 6.93 -4.99
CA ILE A 15 3.14 6.39 -4.83
C ILE A 15 3.17 5.64 -3.50
N VAL A 16 3.16 4.32 -3.60
CA VAL A 16 2.97 3.41 -2.48
C VAL A 16 4.33 2.96 -1.94
N LEU A 17 4.50 3.04 -0.63
CA LEU A 17 5.63 2.49 0.11
C LEU A 17 5.15 1.32 0.96
N PHE A 18 5.90 0.22 0.95
CA PHE A 18 5.61 -0.95 1.78
C PHE A 18 6.59 -1.05 2.96
N THR A 19 6.08 -1.45 4.11
CA THR A 19 6.88 -1.79 5.30
C THR A 19 6.38 -3.05 6.00
N GLY A 20 7.33 -3.85 6.49
CA GLY A 20 7.06 -5.17 7.08
C GLY A 20 6.91 -6.30 6.06
N THR A 21 6.58 -7.49 6.58
CA THR A 21 6.30 -8.70 5.80
C THR A 21 4.80 -8.95 5.82
N LEU A 22 4.13 -8.71 4.70
CA LEU A 22 2.70 -9.02 4.52
C LEU A 22 2.48 -10.52 4.75
N ALA A 23 1.39 -10.87 5.43
CA ALA A 23 1.17 -12.24 5.90
C ALA A 23 0.73 -13.17 4.76
N ASP A 24 0.03 -12.61 3.78
CA ASP A 24 -0.77 -13.37 2.83
C ASP A 24 -0.34 -13.16 1.37
N CYS A 25 0.59 -12.24 1.12
CA CYS A 25 1.09 -11.92 -0.21
C CYS A 25 2.59 -11.65 -0.17
N THR A 26 3.32 -12.07 -1.20
CA THR A 26 4.72 -11.66 -1.32
C THR A 26 4.81 -10.18 -1.70
N ARG A 27 5.91 -9.54 -1.32
CA ARG A 27 6.18 -8.14 -1.69
C ARG A 27 6.15 -7.95 -3.21
N SER A 28 6.65 -8.91 -3.98
CA SER A 28 6.66 -8.85 -5.45
C SER A 28 5.25 -8.86 -6.02
N GLU A 29 4.35 -9.69 -5.48
CA GLU A 29 2.95 -9.76 -5.93
C GLU A 29 2.22 -8.44 -5.69
N VAL A 30 2.30 -7.88 -4.48
CA VAL A 30 1.63 -6.61 -4.19
C VAL A 30 2.20 -5.45 -5.00
N GLN A 31 3.49 -5.50 -5.33
CA GLN A 31 4.10 -4.51 -6.22
C GLN A 31 3.52 -4.60 -7.63
N GLN A 32 3.37 -5.81 -8.17
CA GLN A 32 2.74 -6.02 -9.47
C GLN A 32 1.29 -5.54 -9.47
N LEU A 33 0.54 -5.76 -8.38
CA LEU A 33 -0.84 -5.27 -8.27
C LEU A 33 -0.93 -3.74 -8.25
N VAL A 34 -0.04 -3.04 -7.53
CA VAL A 34 0.01 -1.57 -7.54
C VAL A 34 0.36 -1.04 -8.93
N LEU A 35 1.32 -1.67 -9.61
CA LEU A 35 1.69 -1.29 -10.98
C LEU A 35 0.55 -1.55 -11.97
N ALA A 36 -0.13 -2.69 -11.84
CA ALA A 36 -1.26 -3.06 -12.68
C ALA A 36 -2.44 -2.09 -12.51
N THR A 37 -2.60 -1.48 -11.33
CA THR A 37 -3.65 -0.51 -11.01
C THR A 37 -3.23 0.96 -11.27
N GLY A 38 -2.11 1.17 -11.98
CA GLY A 38 -1.65 2.49 -12.41
C GLY A 38 -0.89 3.30 -11.35
N GLY A 39 -0.57 2.69 -10.21
CA GLY A 39 0.26 3.28 -9.17
C GLY A 39 1.75 3.05 -9.37
N ARG A 40 2.55 3.66 -8.50
CA ARG A 40 4.00 3.46 -8.45
C ARG A 40 4.39 2.91 -7.10
N VAL A 41 5.46 2.12 -7.06
CA VAL A 41 6.01 1.61 -5.80
C VAL A 41 7.39 2.18 -5.56
N LEU A 42 7.63 2.67 -4.36
CA LEU A 42 8.96 3.02 -3.87
C LEU A 42 9.37 2.09 -2.72
N ASN A 43 10.68 1.85 -2.63
CA ASN A 43 11.26 1.02 -1.56
C ASN A 43 11.89 1.86 -0.44
N TYR A 44 11.99 3.18 -0.64
CA TYR A 44 12.61 4.15 0.26
C TYR A 44 11.62 5.27 0.61
N CYS A 45 11.89 5.96 1.72
CA CYS A 45 11.10 7.12 2.14
C CYS A 45 11.42 8.29 1.22
N SER A 46 10.40 8.86 0.58
CA SER A 46 10.55 9.98 -0.34
C SER A 46 9.36 10.89 -0.19
N SER A 47 9.54 12.20 -0.31
CA SER A 47 8.44 13.17 -0.25
C SER A 47 7.39 12.96 -1.36
N ALA A 48 7.69 12.15 -2.37
CA ALA A 48 6.75 11.76 -3.40
C ALA A 48 5.77 10.65 -2.96
N VAL A 49 6.08 9.90 -1.88
CA VAL A 49 5.21 8.84 -1.34
C VAL A 49 3.93 9.46 -0.82
N THR A 50 2.79 8.93 -1.24
CA THR A 50 1.45 9.38 -0.83
C THR A 50 0.76 8.38 0.10
N LEU A 51 1.19 7.12 0.06
CA LEU A 51 0.57 6.02 0.79
C LEU A 51 1.61 5.06 1.36
N LEU A 52 1.49 4.72 2.65
CA LEU A 52 2.27 3.66 3.30
C LEU A 52 1.35 2.47 3.59
N VAL A 53 1.74 1.29 3.10
CA VAL A 53 1.10 0.01 3.44
C VAL A 53 1.97 -0.69 4.48
N ALA A 54 1.39 -0.93 5.65
CA ALA A 54 2.04 -1.60 6.77
C ALA A 54 1.27 -2.84 7.20
N ARG A 55 1.98 -3.83 7.73
CA ARG A 55 1.32 -4.98 8.37
C ARG A 55 0.67 -4.55 9.69
N VAL A 56 -0.59 -4.96 9.86
CA VAL A 56 -1.37 -4.81 11.10
C VAL A 56 -1.32 -6.16 11.82
N ILE A 57 -0.93 -6.21 13.10
CA ILE A 57 -0.89 -7.47 13.86
C ILE A 57 -2.27 -7.79 14.42
N ASP A 58 -2.95 -6.82 15.01
CA ASP A 58 -4.30 -6.99 15.58
C ASP A 58 -4.84 -5.62 16.05
N ASN A 59 -6.16 -5.41 16.04
CA ASN A 59 -6.81 -4.23 16.62
C ASN A 59 -6.32 -2.84 16.14
N GLY A 60 -5.88 -2.73 14.88
CA GLY A 60 -5.37 -1.47 14.31
C GLY A 60 -3.95 -1.10 14.78
N LEU A 61 -3.31 -1.99 15.54
CA LEU A 61 -1.91 -1.83 15.96
C LEU A 61 -1.01 -2.42 14.86
N PHE A 62 -0.28 -1.54 14.18
CA PHE A 62 0.80 -1.90 13.27
C PHE A 62 1.91 -2.63 14.03
N GLU A 63 2.60 -3.60 13.40
CA GLU A 63 3.69 -4.33 14.06
C GLU A 63 4.74 -3.34 14.58
N LEU A 64 4.82 -3.17 15.90
CA LEU A 64 5.91 -2.47 16.58
C LEU A 64 7.10 -3.44 16.59
N PRO A 65 8.07 -3.22 15.69
CA PRO A 65 9.01 -2.13 15.88
C PRO A 65 8.64 -0.97 14.97
N MET A 66 8.71 0.25 15.49
CA MET A 66 8.62 1.48 14.70
C MET A 66 9.72 1.45 13.63
N THR A 67 9.43 0.82 12.49
CA THR A 67 10.30 0.83 11.33
C THR A 67 10.43 2.29 10.93
N HIS A 68 11.65 2.73 10.62
CA HIS A 68 11.97 4.12 10.21
C HIS A 68 10.94 4.70 9.22
N LYS A 69 10.34 3.85 8.37
CA LYS A 69 9.27 4.18 7.43
C LYS A 69 7.94 4.57 8.08
N LEU A 70 7.50 3.90 9.14
CA LEU A 70 6.28 4.24 9.89
C LEU A 70 6.44 5.58 10.59
N THR A 71 7.55 5.78 11.31
CA THR A 71 7.85 7.07 11.95
C THR A 71 7.91 8.19 10.92
N TRP A 72 8.58 7.95 9.78
CA TRP A 72 8.64 8.90 8.68
C TRP A 72 7.24 9.23 8.12
N ALA A 73 6.40 8.23 7.89
CA ALA A 73 5.03 8.45 7.39
C ALA A 73 4.19 9.26 8.37
N LEU A 74 4.29 9.00 9.68
CA LEU A 74 3.60 9.78 10.72
C LEU A 74 4.10 11.23 10.74
N THR A 75 5.43 11.45 10.66
CA THR A 75 6.03 12.79 10.65
C THR A 75 5.67 13.60 9.42
N HIS A 76 5.48 12.94 8.27
CA HIS A 76 5.14 13.58 6.99
C HIS A 76 3.64 13.54 6.67
N GLU A 77 2.80 13.17 7.63
CA GLU A 77 1.33 13.10 7.48
C GLU A 77 0.88 12.22 6.29
N ILE A 78 1.68 11.19 5.98
CA ILE A 78 1.39 10.24 4.91
C ILE A 78 0.28 9.31 5.37
N LYS A 79 -0.66 9.01 4.47
CA LYS A 79 -1.75 8.07 4.74
C LYS A 79 -1.17 6.67 4.98
N ILE A 80 -1.48 6.07 6.13
CA ILE A 80 -1.06 4.71 6.47
C ILE A 80 -2.27 3.79 6.41
N ILE A 81 -2.16 2.68 5.69
CA ILE A 81 -3.18 1.65 5.60
C ILE A 81 -2.63 0.26 5.94
N GLY A 82 -3.52 -0.60 6.43
CA GLY A 82 -3.21 -2.01 6.68
C GLY A 82 -3.33 -2.89 5.44
N GLU A 83 -2.88 -4.14 5.55
CA GLU A 83 -3.02 -5.14 4.49
C GLU A 83 -4.48 -5.39 4.10
N ALA A 84 -5.39 -5.46 5.08
CA ALA A 84 -6.82 -5.69 4.84
C ALA A 84 -7.44 -4.57 3.99
N GLU A 85 -7.17 -3.31 4.36
CA GLU A 85 -7.61 -2.13 3.61
C GLU A 85 -7.01 -2.10 2.20
N PHE A 86 -5.71 -2.42 2.08
CA PHE A 86 -5.05 -2.52 0.78
C PHE A 86 -5.74 -3.56 -0.12
N LYS A 87 -6.04 -4.75 0.41
CA LYS A 87 -6.77 -5.79 -0.32
C LYS A 87 -8.16 -5.33 -0.72
N GLN A 88 -8.90 -4.66 0.15
CA GLN A 88 -10.22 -4.11 -0.19
C GLN A 88 -10.14 -3.09 -1.33
N LEU A 89 -9.14 -2.20 -1.33
CA LEU A 89 -8.94 -1.22 -2.41
C LEU A 89 -8.65 -1.90 -3.75
N ILE A 90 -7.93 -3.02 -3.75
CA ILE A 90 -7.62 -3.79 -4.95
C ILE A 90 -8.84 -4.64 -5.40
N GLN A 91 -9.58 -5.22 -4.46
CA GLN A 91 -10.72 -6.12 -4.72
C GLN A 91 -12.02 -5.39 -5.08
N ASN A 92 -12.32 -4.22 -4.49
CA ASN A 92 -13.44 -3.38 -4.95
C ASN A 92 -13.23 -2.82 -6.36
N SER A 93 -12.00 -2.91 -6.87
CA SER A 93 -11.67 -2.66 -8.26
C SER A 93 -11.97 -3.86 -9.19
N TYR A 94 -12.50 -4.99 -8.69
CA TYR A 94 -12.78 -6.20 -9.48
C TYR A 94 -14.26 -6.39 -9.78
#